data_AF-W7XXT7-F1
#
_entry.id   AF-W7XXT7-F1
#
_cell.length_a   1.000
_cell.length_b   1.000
_cell.length_c   1.000
_cell.angle_alpha   90.00
_cell.angle_beta   90.00
_cell.angle_gamma   90.00
#
_symmetry.space_group_name_H-M   'P 1'
#
loop_
_entity.id
_entity.type
_entity.pdbx_description
1 polymer ?
#
loop_
_entity_poly.entity_id
_entity_poly.type
_entity_poly.pdbx_seq_one_letter_code
_entity_poly.pdbx_strand_id
1 'polypeptide(L)'
;MKKQYDGYRTKLMRNNGRVEEGEYITDALSREAVSFIQRKANEPFFIYLAYNAPHGPLQATEKYLKRFDHITDKKRKTYAAMVSAVDDGVGLLLNKLDELQLTDNTMVFFLSDNGGPEHHNASDNGVLREGKSSLYEGGIHVPFAMQWPGKIPSGMVYDKPVISLDIFATAAHYAGATAKNELDGVNIIPYVKGEKKELPHDYLCWRKFDTNDYAIVNGDNKVVKYRTDKDAFYNLKDDIGETTRLPLTEKYQAAKVKYEEWQDEMKNPVFLGLMQDKEYTRLNPNRFIMVNPYKPDSLEASEPEHYELVWADEFDEDGKPNEKYWSYEKGFVRNNELQWYQPDNAKVKEGLLIIEGKREKVKNTFYEKGSNNWRKNRKYAAYTSACIKTVDKFSFQYGIMEVRARIDTSMGMWPAIWTLGVHKPWPANGEVDQMEYYRHNGEAKILANAAWASQRGRAKWDSEKIPLSEFVNKQPDWERRFHVWKMHWTEDFIRLYLDDELLNEIDLSQTINADGSNPFHQAQYILLNLAIGARGGDPSQTIFPRKYEVDYVRVFQKKISDK
;
A
#
# COMPACT_ATOMS: atom_id res chain seq x y z
N MET A 1 23.53 9.31 -12.99
CA MET A 1 23.18 9.21 -11.56
C MET A 1 21.88 9.94 -11.33
N LYS A 2 20.90 9.29 -10.68
CA LYS A 2 19.70 9.97 -10.22
C LYS A 2 20.06 10.90 -9.04
N LYS A 3 19.38 12.04 -8.89
CA LYS A 3 19.57 13.06 -7.86
C LYS A 3 18.36 13.10 -6.92
N GLN A 4 18.49 13.73 -5.74
CA GLN A 4 17.40 13.90 -4.77
C GLN A 4 16.08 14.36 -5.41
N TYR A 5 16.17 15.35 -6.30
CA TYR A 5 15.00 15.93 -6.97
C TYR A 5 14.44 15.05 -8.10
N ASP A 6 15.09 13.96 -8.49
CA ASP A 6 14.49 13.00 -9.43
C ASP A 6 13.32 12.24 -8.81
N GLY A 7 13.12 12.29 -7.48
CA GLY A 7 11.89 11.85 -6.81
C GLY A 7 10.64 12.63 -7.26
N TYR A 8 10.80 13.85 -7.78
CA TYR A 8 9.70 14.59 -8.43
C TYR A 8 9.41 14.09 -9.85
N ARG A 9 10.18 13.14 -10.37
CA ARG A 9 9.94 12.40 -11.62
C ARG A 9 9.40 10.99 -11.32
N THR A 10 8.73 10.84 -10.19
CA THR A 10 7.99 9.62 -9.85
C THR A 10 6.86 9.41 -10.83
N LYS A 11 6.56 8.15 -11.09
CA LYS A 11 5.48 7.75 -11.97
C LYS A 11 4.25 7.49 -11.13
N LEU A 12 3.09 7.77 -11.69
CA LEU A 12 1.84 7.47 -11.01
C LEU A 12 1.76 5.97 -10.74
N MET A 13 1.29 5.64 -9.55
CA MET A 13 1.02 4.29 -9.13
C MET A 13 -0.49 4.10 -9.04
N ARG A 14 -0.97 2.95 -9.50
CA ARG A 14 -2.31 2.46 -9.17
C ARG A 14 -2.12 1.17 -8.43
N ASN A 15 -2.59 1.16 -7.18
CA ASN A 15 -2.22 0.13 -6.21
C ASN A 15 -0.69 0.02 -6.20
N ASN A 16 -0.13 -1.11 -6.61
CA ASN A 16 1.32 -1.36 -6.58
C ASN A 16 1.95 -1.43 -7.97
N GLY A 17 1.17 -1.12 -9.00
CA GLY A 17 1.61 -1.04 -10.38
C GLY A 17 1.88 0.40 -10.80
N ARG A 18 2.98 0.62 -11.53
CA ARG A 18 3.18 1.86 -12.29
C ARG A 18 2.15 1.95 -13.40
N VAL A 19 1.50 3.11 -13.53
CA VAL A 19 0.62 3.42 -14.66
C VAL A 19 1.29 4.45 -15.58
N GLU A 20 1.09 4.28 -16.88
CA GLU A 20 1.35 5.36 -17.83
C GLU A 20 0.06 6.17 -17.98
N GLU A 21 0.14 7.45 -17.64
CA GLU A 21 -0.97 8.39 -17.72
C GLU A 21 -0.68 9.40 -18.83
N GLY A 22 -1.62 9.56 -19.75
CA GLY A 22 -1.53 10.45 -20.90
C GLY A 22 -2.32 11.74 -20.73
N GLU A 23 -3.26 11.77 -19.78
CA GLU A 23 -4.03 12.96 -19.46
C GLU A 23 -3.23 13.96 -18.61
N TYR A 24 -3.72 15.19 -18.55
CA TYR A 24 -3.21 16.18 -17.61
C TYR A 24 -3.48 15.71 -16.17
N ILE A 25 -2.46 15.69 -15.31
CA ILE A 25 -2.52 15.02 -13.99
C ILE A 25 -3.70 15.49 -13.14
N THR A 26 -4.02 16.79 -13.13
CA THR A 26 -5.18 17.31 -12.39
C THR A 26 -6.49 16.71 -12.90
N ASP A 27 -6.64 16.57 -14.22
CA ASP A 27 -7.82 15.95 -14.82
C ASP A 27 -7.87 14.44 -14.50
N ALA A 28 -6.73 13.75 -14.62
CA ALA A 28 -6.61 12.32 -14.33
C ALA A 28 -6.99 11.99 -12.87
N LEU A 29 -6.45 12.74 -11.90
CA LEU A 29 -6.78 12.57 -10.48
C LEU A 29 -8.28 12.81 -10.22
N SER A 30 -8.87 13.80 -10.88
CA SER A 30 -10.31 14.09 -10.79
C SER A 30 -11.14 12.93 -11.35
N ARG A 31 -10.78 12.41 -12.52
CA ARG A 31 -11.43 11.25 -13.16
C ARG A 31 -11.35 10.02 -12.27
N GLU A 32 -10.19 9.73 -11.68
CA GLU A 32 -10.01 8.59 -10.78
C GLU A 32 -10.83 8.73 -9.50
N ALA A 33 -10.91 9.94 -8.91
CA ALA A 33 -11.74 10.19 -7.74
C ALA A 33 -13.24 9.96 -8.03
N VAL A 34 -13.74 10.50 -9.16
CA VAL A 34 -15.12 10.26 -9.62
C VAL A 34 -15.38 8.76 -9.85
N SER A 35 -14.43 8.07 -10.49
CA SER A 35 -14.54 6.63 -10.74
C SER A 35 -14.55 5.82 -9.44
N PHE A 36 -13.77 6.23 -8.43
CA PHE A 36 -13.77 5.60 -7.11
C PHE A 36 -15.10 5.77 -6.40
N ILE A 37 -15.66 6.99 -6.36
CA ILE A 37 -16.98 7.27 -5.77
C ILE A 37 -18.04 6.37 -6.40
N GLN A 38 -18.04 6.26 -7.73
CA GLN A 38 -19.00 5.42 -8.45
C GLN A 38 -18.89 3.94 -8.06
N ARG A 39 -17.66 3.40 -7.94
CA ARG A 39 -17.45 2.01 -7.51
C ARG A 39 -17.86 1.75 -6.06
N LYS A 40 -17.78 2.78 -5.21
CA LYS A 40 -18.03 2.71 -3.77
C LYS A 40 -19.40 3.24 -3.36
N ALA A 41 -20.29 3.53 -4.31
CA ALA A 41 -21.57 4.18 -4.04
C ALA A 41 -22.48 3.47 -3.02
N ASN A 42 -22.30 2.16 -2.83
CA ASN A 42 -23.13 1.34 -1.93
C ASN A 42 -22.47 1.05 -0.57
N GLU A 43 -21.32 1.66 -0.26
CA GLU A 43 -20.60 1.46 1.00
C GLU A 43 -19.99 2.79 1.50
N PRO A 44 -19.76 2.96 2.82
CA PRO A 44 -19.01 4.11 3.32
C PRO A 44 -17.61 4.13 2.70
N PHE A 45 -17.12 5.33 2.34
CA PHE A 45 -15.80 5.48 1.72
C PHE A 45 -15.05 6.69 2.28
N PHE A 46 -13.73 6.64 2.11
CA PHE A 46 -12.82 7.74 2.40
C PHE A 46 -11.94 8.01 1.16
N ILE A 47 -11.80 9.28 0.80
CA ILE A 47 -10.92 9.72 -0.29
C ILE A 47 -10.01 10.81 0.24
N TYR A 48 -8.70 10.61 0.10
CA TYR A 48 -7.72 11.67 0.20
C TYR A 48 -7.25 12.06 -1.21
N LEU A 49 -7.82 13.14 -1.74
CA LEU A 49 -7.53 13.63 -3.08
C LEU A 49 -6.45 14.71 -3.04
N ALA A 50 -5.19 14.28 -3.05
CA ALA A 50 -4.02 15.15 -2.95
C ALA A 50 -3.57 15.64 -4.34
N TYR A 51 -4.23 16.66 -4.88
CA TYR A 51 -3.76 17.32 -6.09
C TYR A 51 -2.34 17.88 -5.90
N ASN A 52 -1.48 17.72 -6.91
CA ASN A 52 -0.19 18.39 -6.95
C ASN A 52 -0.31 19.84 -7.43
N ALA A 53 -1.37 20.20 -8.17
CA ALA A 53 -1.63 21.59 -8.55
C ALA A 53 -1.95 22.44 -7.30
N PRO A 54 -1.45 23.69 -7.19
CA PRO A 54 -0.67 24.46 -8.18
C PRO A 54 0.84 24.45 -7.90
N HIS A 55 1.40 23.36 -7.38
CA HIS A 55 2.85 23.23 -7.16
C HIS A 55 3.62 23.26 -8.48
N GLY A 56 4.89 23.67 -8.43
CA GLY A 56 5.79 23.58 -9.58
C GLY A 56 6.03 22.13 -10.04
N PRO A 57 6.34 21.91 -11.33
CA PRO A 57 6.47 22.91 -12.39
C PRO A 57 5.11 23.50 -12.84
N LEU A 58 5.11 24.78 -13.21
CA LEU A 58 3.91 25.46 -13.71
C LEU A 58 3.57 24.95 -15.12
N GLN A 59 2.55 24.09 -15.20
CA GLN A 59 2.09 23.46 -16.43
C GLN A 59 0.56 23.41 -16.42
N ALA A 60 -0.06 23.93 -17.47
CA ALA A 60 -1.50 23.86 -17.68
C ALA A 60 -1.79 23.58 -19.16
N THR A 61 -2.91 22.93 -19.44
CA THR A 61 -3.36 22.70 -20.82
C THR A 61 -3.94 23.98 -21.43
N GLU A 62 -3.98 24.03 -22.76
CA GLU A 62 -4.55 25.18 -23.48
C GLU A 62 -6.04 25.41 -23.15
N LYS A 63 -6.77 24.34 -22.82
CA LYS A 63 -8.17 24.39 -22.32
C LYS A 63 -8.30 25.39 -21.16
N TYR A 64 -7.37 25.33 -20.19
CA TYR A 64 -7.41 26.16 -18.99
C TYR A 64 -6.73 27.52 -19.21
N LEU A 65 -5.63 27.56 -19.96
CA LEU A 65 -4.89 28.80 -20.23
C LEU A 65 -5.77 29.88 -20.90
N LYS A 66 -6.61 29.48 -21.86
CA LYS A 66 -7.52 30.39 -22.58
C LYS A 66 -8.56 31.08 -21.69
N ARG A 67 -8.88 30.52 -20.52
CA ARG A 67 -9.80 31.16 -19.56
C ARG A 67 -9.23 32.45 -18.97
N PHE A 68 -7.92 32.63 -19.03
CA PHE A 68 -7.20 33.71 -18.37
C PHE A 68 -6.36 34.56 -19.35
N ASP A 69 -6.84 34.75 -20.58
CA ASP A 69 -6.15 35.56 -21.60
C ASP A 69 -5.94 37.03 -21.21
N HIS A 70 -6.75 37.53 -20.27
CA HIS A 70 -6.62 38.86 -19.69
C HIS A 70 -5.44 38.99 -18.70
N ILE A 71 -4.88 37.88 -18.19
CA ILE A 71 -3.71 37.89 -17.30
C ILE A 71 -2.44 37.93 -18.15
N THR A 72 -1.74 39.05 -18.12
CA THR A 72 -0.53 39.29 -18.92
C THR A 72 0.72 38.60 -18.35
N ASP A 73 0.83 38.49 -17.03
CA ASP A 73 1.92 37.74 -16.39
C ASP A 73 1.75 36.24 -16.66
N LYS A 74 2.71 35.65 -17.39
CA LYS A 74 2.62 34.25 -17.84
C LYS A 74 2.61 33.25 -16.69
N LYS A 75 3.36 33.51 -15.61
CA LYS A 75 3.40 32.60 -14.46
C LYS A 75 2.05 32.62 -13.74
N ARG A 76 1.51 33.80 -13.46
CA ARG A 76 0.19 33.98 -12.86
C ARG A 76 -0.93 33.42 -13.73
N LYS A 77 -0.87 33.61 -15.05
CA LYS A 77 -1.81 33.01 -16.00
C LYS A 77 -1.79 31.48 -15.90
N THR A 78 -0.59 30.89 -15.87
CA THR A 78 -0.43 29.43 -15.75
C THR A 78 -0.91 28.94 -14.39
N TYR A 79 -0.57 29.64 -13.29
CA TYR A 79 -1.07 29.35 -11.95
C TYR A 79 -2.60 29.36 -11.88
N ALA A 80 -3.24 30.43 -12.40
CA ALA A 80 -4.69 30.55 -12.43
C ALA A 80 -5.34 29.40 -13.25
N ALA A 81 -4.72 29.03 -14.37
CA ALA A 81 -5.15 27.89 -15.18
C ALA A 81 -5.05 26.55 -14.42
N MET A 82 -3.97 26.33 -13.65
CA MET A 82 -3.82 25.13 -12.81
C MET A 82 -4.86 25.07 -11.69
N VAL A 83 -5.12 26.18 -11.01
CA VAL A 83 -6.15 26.28 -9.97
C VAL A 83 -7.55 26.06 -10.56
N SER A 84 -7.82 26.62 -11.74
CA SER A 84 -9.10 26.39 -12.44
C SER A 84 -9.31 24.93 -12.85
N ALA A 85 -8.25 24.17 -13.10
CA ALA A 85 -8.35 22.74 -13.33
C ALA A 85 -8.74 21.96 -12.07
N VAL A 86 -8.24 22.39 -10.90
CA VAL A 86 -8.67 21.83 -9.60
C VAL A 86 -10.15 22.14 -9.37
N ASP A 87 -10.60 23.36 -9.66
CA ASP A 87 -12.00 23.77 -9.53
C ASP A 87 -12.96 22.93 -10.42
N ASP A 88 -12.62 22.74 -11.71
CA ASP A 88 -13.35 21.81 -12.59
C ASP A 88 -13.41 20.39 -11.97
N GLY A 89 -12.30 19.91 -11.41
CA GLY A 89 -12.19 18.60 -10.78
C GLY A 89 -13.05 18.45 -9.52
N VAL A 90 -13.05 19.45 -8.65
CA VAL A 90 -13.95 19.52 -7.48
C VAL A 90 -15.41 19.52 -7.95
N GLY A 91 -15.75 20.31 -8.97
CA GLY A 91 -17.09 20.31 -9.56
C GLY A 91 -17.53 18.93 -10.05
N LEU A 92 -16.65 18.19 -10.72
CA LEU A 92 -16.94 16.81 -11.15
C LEU A 92 -17.21 15.87 -9.96
N LEU A 93 -16.44 16.00 -8.89
CA LEU A 93 -16.62 15.21 -7.68
C LEU A 93 -17.97 15.51 -7.00
N LEU A 94 -18.28 16.79 -6.81
CA LEU A 94 -19.54 17.21 -6.18
C LEU A 94 -20.76 16.81 -7.01
N ASN A 95 -20.70 16.98 -8.33
CA ASN A 95 -21.76 16.53 -9.23
C ASN A 95 -21.96 15.02 -9.17
N LYS A 96 -20.88 14.23 -9.04
CA LYS A 96 -21.00 12.78 -8.91
C LYS A 96 -21.65 12.36 -7.59
N LEU A 97 -21.33 13.04 -6.48
CA LEU A 97 -22.00 12.81 -5.20
C LEU A 97 -23.50 13.11 -5.29
N ASP A 98 -23.87 14.20 -5.98
CA ASP A 98 -25.27 14.57 -6.19
C ASP A 98 -26.02 13.57 -7.08
N GLU A 99 -25.44 13.20 -8.21
CA GLU A 99 -25.99 12.19 -9.14
C GLU A 99 -26.28 10.86 -8.44
N LEU A 100 -25.40 10.45 -7.52
CA LEU A 100 -25.53 9.21 -6.77
C LEU A 100 -26.33 9.37 -5.46
N GLN A 101 -26.85 10.56 -5.18
CA GLN A 101 -27.62 10.88 -3.96
C GLN A 101 -26.82 10.65 -2.66
N LEU A 102 -25.52 10.92 -2.70
CA LEU A 102 -24.58 10.74 -1.59
C LEU A 102 -24.25 12.05 -0.86
N THR A 103 -24.61 13.21 -1.45
CA THR A 103 -24.27 14.56 -0.96
C THR A 103 -24.60 14.76 0.51
N ASP A 104 -25.83 14.45 0.93
CA ASP A 104 -26.27 14.70 2.32
C ASP A 104 -25.49 13.89 3.35
N ASN A 105 -24.96 12.74 2.96
CA ASN A 105 -24.22 11.83 3.85
C ASN A 105 -22.70 11.83 3.58
N THR A 106 -22.20 12.81 2.83
CA THR A 106 -20.76 12.95 2.55
C THR A 106 -20.23 14.25 3.13
N MET A 107 -19.19 14.14 3.95
CA MET A 107 -18.43 15.27 4.44
C MET A 107 -17.26 15.55 3.49
N VAL A 108 -17.18 16.78 2.98
CA VAL A 108 -16.12 17.22 2.07
C VAL A 108 -15.34 18.34 2.73
N PHE A 109 -14.01 18.20 2.80
CA PHE A 109 -13.08 19.25 3.20
C PHE A 109 -12.22 19.66 1.99
N PHE A 110 -11.96 20.96 1.87
CA PHE A 110 -11.05 21.53 0.88
C PHE A 110 -10.08 22.46 1.58
N LEU A 111 -8.78 22.22 1.43
CA LEU A 111 -7.72 23.03 2.03
C LEU A 111 -6.42 22.96 1.22
N SER A 112 -5.53 23.92 1.46
CA SER A 112 -4.14 23.88 1.00
C SER A 112 -3.24 23.18 2.03
N ASP A 113 -2.15 22.54 1.59
CA ASP A 113 -1.16 21.89 2.46
C ASP A 113 -0.25 22.90 3.18
N ASN A 114 -0.04 24.08 2.58
CA ASN A 114 0.66 25.23 3.14
C ASN A 114 0.30 26.50 2.36
N GLY A 115 0.77 27.64 2.86
CA GLY A 115 0.67 28.90 2.14
C GLY A 115 1.50 28.95 0.85
N GLY A 116 1.13 29.83 -0.07
CA GLY A 116 1.69 29.89 -1.41
C GLY A 116 3.15 30.38 -1.46
N PRO A 117 4.02 29.82 -2.32
CA PRO A 117 5.35 30.34 -2.56
C PRO A 117 5.34 31.42 -3.67
N GLU A 118 4.93 32.64 -3.35
CA GLU A 118 4.63 33.72 -4.32
C GLU A 118 5.72 33.93 -5.37
N HIS A 119 6.99 33.96 -4.96
CA HIS A 119 8.13 34.13 -5.88
C HIS A 119 8.40 32.93 -6.79
N HIS A 120 7.93 31.74 -6.45
CA HIS A 120 8.19 30.51 -7.19
C HIS A 120 7.08 30.16 -8.18
N ASN A 121 5.82 30.22 -7.76
CA ASN A 121 4.68 29.78 -8.58
C ASN A 121 3.67 30.90 -8.90
N ALA A 122 3.93 32.15 -8.51
CA ALA A 122 3.01 33.28 -8.68
C ALA A 122 1.65 33.10 -7.97
N SER A 123 1.63 32.32 -6.88
CA SER A 123 0.58 32.40 -5.87
C SER A 123 0.51 33.81 -5.27
N ASP A 124 -0.60 34.10 -4.60
CA ASP A 124 -0.85 35.38 -3.94
C ASP A 124 -1.50 35.06 -2.59
N ASN A 125 -0.80 35.37 -1.49
CA ASN A 125 -1.28 35.15 -0.13
C ASN A 125 -2.04 36.38 0.41
N GLY A 126 -2.27 37.39 -0.44
CA GLY A 126 -3.03 38.59 -0.12
C GLY A 126 -2.36 39.46 0.94
N VAL A 127 -3.08 39.74 2.02
CA VAL A 127 -2.60 40.58 3.13
C VAL A 127 -1.73 39.81 4.12
N LEU A 128 -1.65 38.49 3.98
CA LEU A 128 -0.91 37.64 4.91
C LEU A 128 0.59 37.76 4.67
N ARG A 129 1.35 37.73 5.75
CA ARG A 129 2.80 37.92 5.68
C ARG A 129 3.53 36.65 5.25
N GLU A 130 4.40 36.80 4.26
CA GLU A 130 5.25 35.75 3.68
C GLU A 130 4.43 34.59 3.04
N GLY A 131 4.99 33.37 3.03
CA GLY A 131 4.52 32.26 2.21
C GLY A 131 5.07 30.92 2.65
N LYS A 132 5.02 29.93 1.75
CA LYS A 132 5.51 28.56 1.97
C LYS A 132 6.78 28.47 2.82
N SER A 133 6.77 27.58 3.80
CA SER A 133 7.86 27.33 4.78
C SER A 133 8.03 28.39 5.88
N SER A 134 7.28 29.49 5.84
CA SER A 134 7.24 30.50 6.91
C SER A 134 6.34 30.08 8.06
N LEU A 135 6.56 30.69 9.22
CA LEU A 135 5.68 30.58 10.40
C LEU A 135 4.81 31.83 10.61
N TYR A 136 4.97 32.85 9.75
CA TYR A 136 3.99 33.93 9.61
C TYR A 136 2.70 33.41 8.96
N GLU A 137 1.60 34.16 9.06
CA GLU A 137 0.27 33.73 8.63
C GLU A 137 0.25 33.29 7.17
N GLY A 138 1.02 33.95 6.29
CA GLY A 138 1.09 33.57 4.88
C GLY A 138 1.71 32.18 4.64
N GLY A 139 2.35 31.56 5.64
CA GLY A 139 2.88 30.19 5.57
C GLY A 139 1.96 29.11 6.16
N ILE A 140 1.20 29.44 7.20
CA ILE A 140 0.43 28.47 8.03
C ILE A 140 -1.10 28.68 8.01
N HIS A 141 -1.58 29.85 7.59
CA HIS A 141 -2.99 30.16 7.42
C HIS A 141 -3.39 29.88 5.97
N VAL A 142 -4.26 28.89 5.77
CA VAL A 142 -4.65 28.40 4.44
C VAL A 142 -6.15 28.56 4.21
N PRO A 143 -6.61 28.64 2.95
CA PRO A 143 -8.01 28.45 2.64
C PRO A 143 -8.51 27.12 3.21
N PHE A 144 -9.65 27.15 3.89
CA PHE A 144 -10.29 25.97 4.47
C PHE A 144 -11.80 26.08 4.27
N ALA A 145 -12.38 25.14 3.53
CA ALA A 145 -13.81 25.05 3.32
C ALA A 145 -14.28 23.63 3.66
N MET A 146 -15.51 23.53 4.19
CA MET A 146 -16.15 22.24 4.43
C MET A 146 -17.62 22.29 4.07
N GLN A 147 -18.16 21.15 3.66
CA GLN A 147 -19.61 20.95 3.54
C GLN A 147 -20.00 19.58 4.05
N TRP A 148 -21.17 19.52 4.68
CA TRP A 148 -21.88 18.29 4.98
C TRP A 148 -23.37 18.60 5.12
N PRO A 149 -24.10 18.71 3.98
CA PRO A 149 -25.44 19.28 3.95
C PRO A 149 -26.44 18.61 4.89
N GLY A 150 -26.34 17.29 5.10
CA GLY A 150 -27.20 16.56 6.05
C GLY A 150 -26.88 16.81 7.52
N LYS A 151 -25.83 17.58 7.86
CA LYS A 151 -25.40 17.83 9.24
C LYS A 151 -25.15 19.29 9.58
N ILE A 152 -24.61 20.12 8.70
CA ILE A 152 -24.27 21.53 8.98
C ILE A 152 -25.00 22.50 8.03
N PRO A 153 -25.40 23.69 8.50
CA PRO A 153 -26.01 24.71 7.65
C PRO A 153 -25.06 25.22 6.54
N SER A 154 -25.62 25.59 5.40
CA SER A 154 -24.89 26.21 4.29
C SER A 154 -24.57 27.69 4.56
N GLY A 155 -23.50 28.20 3.93
CA GLY A 155 -23.20 29.65 3.90
C GLY A 155 -22.66 30.22 5.21
N MET A 156 -22.12 29.36 6.08
CA MET A 156 -21.53 29.77 7.36
C MET A 156 -20.09 30.22 7.20
N VAL A 157 -19.67 31.17 8.04
CA VAL A 157 -18.26 31.52 8.25
C VAL A 157 -17.94 31.27 9.72
N TYR A 158 -16.94 30.43 9.98
CA TYR A 158 -16.41 30.19 11.31
C TYR A 158 -15.07 30.93 11.44
N ASP A 159 -15.00 31.89 12.36
CA ASP A 159 -13.91 32.86 12.46
C ASP A 159 -12.88 32.52 13.56
N LYS A 160 -13.03 31.37 14.24
CA LYS A 160 -12.09 30.94 15.30
C LYS A 160 -11.04 29.99 14.72
N PRO A 161 -9.81 29.97 15.30
CA PRO A 161 -8.75 29.09 14.83
C PRO A 161 -9.15 27.62 14.87
N VAL A 162 -8.85 26.92 13.78
CA VAL A 162 -8.97 25.46 13.61
C VAL A 162 -7.67 24.94 12.99
N ILE A 163 -7.43 23.64 13.05
CA ILE A 163 -6.23 23.02 12.48
C ILE A 163 -6.60 21.78 11.66
N SER A 164 -5.79 21.43 10.65
CA SER A 164 -6.04 20.26 9.80
C SER A 164 -6.14 18.94 10.57
N LEU A 165 -5.58 18.85 11.78
CA LEU A 165 -5.71 17.69 12.68
C LEU A 165 -7.17 17.43 13.08
N ASP A 166 -8.01 18.47 13.09
CA ASP A 166 -9.44 18.38 13.40
C ASP A 166 -10.21 17.55 12.38
N ILE A 167 -9.71 17.45 11.14
CA ILE A 167 -10.31 16.62 10.08
C ILE A 167 -10.31 15.15 10.52
N PHE A 168 -9.18 14.65 11.02
CA PHE A 168 -9.07 13.25 11.45
C PHE A 168 -9.95 12.97 12.69
N ALA A 169 -9.90 13.85 13.69
CA ALA A 169 -10.71 13.69 14.90
C ALA A 169 -12.22 13.73 14.60
N THR A 170 -12.64 14.63 13.71
CA THR A 170 -14.02 14.70 13.21
C THR A 170 -14.41 13.44 12.45
N ALA A 171 -13.58 13.00 11.49
CA ALA A 171 -13.87 11.80 10.71
C ALA A 171 -13.93 10.53 11.58
N ALA A 172 -12.98 10.35 12.51
CA ALA A 172 -12.93 9.20 13.41
C ALA A 172 -14.19 9.14 14.30
N HIS A 173 -14.63 10.28 14.83
CA HIS A 173 -15.85 10.36 15.63
C HIS A 173 -17.08 9.85 14.86
N TYR A 174 -17.29 10.32 13.63
CA TYR A 174 -18.47 9.95 12.84
C TYR A 174 -18.37 8.60 12.16
N ALA A 175 -17.15 8.07 11.97
CA ALA A 175 -16.92 6.69 11.56
C ALA A 175 -17.12 5.69 12.70
N GLY A 176 -17.29 6.15 13.96
CA GLY A 176 -17.31 5.28 15.13
C GLY A 176 -15.98 4.58 15.39
N ALA A 177 -14.88 5.15 14.88
CA ALA A 177 -13.55 4.56 15.00
C ALA A 177 -12.88 4.99 16.32
N THR A 178 -12.24 4.03 16.99
CA THR A 178 -11.41 4.32 18.17
C THR A 178 -9.98 4.58 17.71
N ALA A 179 -9.49 5.80 17.93
CA ALA A 179 -8.10 6.13 17.67
C ALA A 179 -7.19 5.33 18.62
N LYS A 180 -6.08 4.81 18.08
CA LYS A 180 -5.08 4.08 18.87
C LYS A 180 -4.35 4.99 19.85
N ASN A 181 -4.19 6.25 19.49
CA ASN A 181 -3.47 7.27 20.26
C ASN A 181 -4.44 8.38 20.67
N GLU A 182 -4.06 9.16 21.67
CA GLU A 182 -4.68 10.46 21.94
C GLU A 182 -4.52 11.37 20.72
N LEU A 183 -5.55 12.17 20.45
CA LEU A 183 -5.60 13.04 19.27
C LEU A 183 -5.43 14.49 19.71
N ASP A 184 -4.55 15.23 19.04
CA ASP A 184 -4.39 16.67 19.23
C ASP A 184 -5.55 17.46 18.58
N GLY A 185 -6.18 16.89 17.55
CA GLY A 185 -7.35 17.48 16.89
C GLY A 185 -8.65 17.19 17.65
N VAL A 186 -9.66 18.03 17.44
CA VAL A 186 -10.99 17.87 18.03
C VAL A 186 -12.07 17.64 16.97
N ASN A 187 -13.20 17.02 17.36
CA ASN A 187 -14.38 16.99 16.50
C ASN A 187 -14.95 18.41 16.38
N ILE A 188 -14.85 18.99 15.19
CA ILE A 188 -15.16 20.41 14.96
C ILE A 188 -16.67 20.68 14.79
N ILE A 189 -17.47 19.65 14.54
CA ILE A 189 -18.90 19.80 14.20
C ILE A 189 -19.72 20.53 15.28
N PRO A 190 -19.59 20.23 16.59
CA PRO A 190 -20.30 20.96 17.64
C PRO A 190 -19.92 22.45 17.72
N TYR A 191 -18.68 22.80 17.38
CA TYR A 191 -18.19 24.18 17.40
C TYR A 191 -18.76 24.99 16.24
N VAL A 192 -18.71 24.45 15.01
CA VAL A 192 -19.26 25.13 13.84
C VAL A 192 -20.78 25.27 13.91
N LYS A 193 -21.48 24.37 14.62
CA LYS A 193 -22.92 24.50 14.90
C LYS A 193 -23.26 25.51 15.99
N GLY A 194 -22.26 26.00 16.73
CA GLY A 194 -22.47 26.87 17.89
C GLY A 194 -23.04 26.16 19.12
N GLU A 195 -23.02 24.82 19.14
CA GLU A 195 -23.36 24.02 20.33
C GLU A 195 -22.30 24.19 21.41
N LYS A 196 -21.04 24.30 20.99
CA LYS A 196 -19.89 24.73 21.81
C LYS A 196 -19.49 26.15 21.44
N LYS A 197 -19.27 27.00 22.44
CA LYS A 197 -19.02 28.45 22.27
C LYS A 197 -17.59 28.85 22.62
N GLU A 198 -16.90 28.00 23.38
CA GLU A 198 -15.48 28.08 23.63
C GLU A 198 -14.66 27.85 22.35
N LEU A 199 -13.37 28.19 22.41
CA LEU A 199 -12.46 27.89 21.29
C LEU A 199 -12.31 26.37 21.15
N PRO A 200 -12.16 25.85 19.91
CA PRO A 200 -11.83 24.44 19.70
C PRO A 200 -10.49 24.05 20.32
N HIS A 201 -9.55 25.01 20.32
CA HIS A 201 -8.19 24.86 20.81
C HIS A 201 -7.82 26.04 21.70
N ASP A 202 -7.23 25.76 22.85
CA ASP A 202 -6.63 26.80 23.68
C ASP A 202 -5.40 27.39 22.97
N TYR A 203 -4.53 26.53 22.41
CA TYR A 203 -3.32 26.93 21.68
C TYR A 203 -3.11 26.03 20.46
N LEU A 204 -2.56 26.60 19.39
CA LEU A 204 -2.04 25.86 18.25
C LEU A 204 -0.54 26.15 18.12
N CYS A 205 0.26 25.09 17.91
CA CYS A 205 1.72 25.17 17.90
C CYS A 205 2.30 24.68 16.58
N TRP A 206 3.31 25.40 16.07
CA TRP A 206 4.15 24.98 14.95
C TRP A 206 5.61 25.02 15.38
N ARG A 207 6.40 24.04 14.93
CA ARG A 207 7.84 23.95 15.21
C ARG A 207 8.62 23.57 13.97
N LYS A 208 9.74 24.26 13.72
CA LYS A 208 10.78 23.83 12.78
C LYS A 208 12.01 23.40 13.57
N PHE A 209 12.19 22.09 13.67
CA PHE A 209 13.22 21.47 14.51
C PHE A 209 14.64 21.96 14.17
N ASP A 210 15.03 21.88 12.89
CA ASP A 210 16.41 22.19 12.46
C ASP A 210 16.82 23.65 12.71
N THR A 211 15.87 24.58 12.72
CA THR A 211 16.13 26.02 12.89
C THR A 211 15.72 26.56 14.26
N ASN A 212 15.14 25.71 15.12
CA ASN A 212 14.57 26.12 16.40
C ASN A 212 13.60 27.32 16.28
N ASP A 213 12.83 27.35 15.19
CA ASP A 213 11.77 28.33 14.94
C ASP A 213 10.42 27.77 15.40
N TYR A 214 9.51 28.64 15.85
CA TYR A 214 8.17 28.26 16.27
C TYR A 214 7.12 29.36 16.07
N ALA A 215 5.85 28.95 16.05
CA ALA A 215 4.71 29.84 16.16
C ALA A 215 3.67 29.25 17.12
N ILE A 216 2.97 30.14 17.81
CA ILE A 216 1.93 29.82 18.80
C ILE A 216 0.74 30.73 18.50
N VAL A 217 -0.44 30.15 18.27
CA VAL A 217 -1.69 30.89 18.07
C VAL A 217 -2.64 30.59 19.24
N ASN A 218 -3.17 31.63 19.87
CA ASN A 218 -4.10 31.55 20.99
C ASN A 218 -5.25 32.55 20.78
N GLY A 219 -6.37 32.08 20.23
CA GLY A 219 -7.46 32.93 19.76
C GLY A 219 -6.94 33.98 18.77
N ASP A 220 -7.10 35.25 19.12
CA ASP A 220 -6.64 36.39 18.31
C ASP A 220 -5.14 36.70 18.47
N ASN A 221 -4.40 36.03 19.36
CA ASN A 221 -3.02 36.38 19.65
C ASN A 221 -2.05 35.40 18.99
N LYS A 222 -0.90 35.92 18.54
CA LYS A 222 0.16 35.09 17.95
C LYS A 222 1.54 35.46 18.48
N VAL A 223 2.31 34.44 18.85
CA VAL A 223 3.76 34.53 19.09
C VAL A 223 4.47 33.84 17.94
N VAL A 224 5.52 34.45 17.40
CA VAL A 224 6.34 33.83 16.35
C VAL A 224 7.82 34.16 16.55
N LYS A 225 8.65 33.12 16.42
CA LYS A 225 10.10 33.22 16.28
C LYS A 225 10.46 32.51 14.97
N TYR A 226 10.88 33.28 13.97
CA TYR A 226 11.19 32.74 12.65
C TYR A 226 12.39 33.43 12.01
N ARG A 227 13.46 32.66 11.77
CA ARG A 227 14.74 33.11 11.20
C ARG A 227 15.36 34.28 11.97
N THR A 228 15.14 34.30 13.27
CA THR A 228 15.66 35.31 14.20
C THR A 228 15.69 34.75 15.60
N ASP A 229 16.51 35.33 16.47
CA ASP A 229 16.59 34.96 17.89
C ASP A 229 15.55 35.68 18.77
N LYS A 230 14.71 36.54 18.17
CA LYS A 230 13.75 37.38 18.89
C LYS A 230 12.31 36.97 18.59
N ASP A 231 11.55 36.80 19.65
CA ASP A 231 10.11 36.61 19.56
C ASP A 231 9.41 37.89 19.13
N ALA A 232 8.35 37.72 18.35
CA ALA A 232 7.41 38.77 18.00
C ALA A 232 6.00 38.37 18.46
N PHE A 233 5.25 39.33 18.98
CA PHE A 233 3.88 39.15 19.44
C PHE A 233 2.93 40.04 18.65
N TYR A 234 1.81 39.48 18.18
CA TYR A 234 0.82 40.17 17.34
C TYR A 234 -0.61 39.86 17.83
N ASN A 235 -1.54 40.76 17.50
CA ASN A 235 -2.97 40.51 17.57
C ASN A 235 -3.48 40.36 16.13
N LEU A 236 -3.87 39.15 15.74
CA LEU A 236 -4.30 38.77 14.39
C LEU A 236 -5.66 39.36 14.00
N LYS A 237 -6.51 39.70 14.97
CA LYS A 237 -7.80 40.34 14.70
C LYS A 237 -7.61 41.78 14.23
N ASP A 238 -6.66 42.49 14.84
CA ASP A 238 -6.36 43.88 14.51
C ASP A 238 -5.30 44.01 13.40
N ASP A 239 -4.39 43.03 13.27
CA ASP A 239 -3.26 43.03 12.34
C ASP A 239 -2.94 41.61 11.83
N ILE A 240 -3.80 41.10 10.95
CA ILE A 240 -3.62 39.78 10.29
C ILE A 240 -2.34 39.70 9.43
N GLY A 241 -1.81 40.86 9.01
CA GLY A 241 -0.57 40.96 8.25
C GLY A 241 0.70 40.95 9.09
N GLU A 242 0.58 40.87 10.42
CA GLU A 242 1.72 40.78 11.36
C GLU A 242 2.77 41.89 11.11
N THR A 243 2.27 43.11 10.90
CA THR A 243 3.07 44.29 10.56
C THR A 243 3.52 45.08 11.79
N THR A 244 2.76 45.01 12.88
CA THR A 244 2.92 45.83 14.08
C THR A 244 3.18 44.94 15.29
N ARG A 245 4.44 44.86 15.70
CA ARG A 245 4.84 44.11 16.89
C ARG A 245 4.30 44.77 18.16
N LEU A 246 3.64 43.98 18.99
CA LEU A 246 3.18 44.38 20.31
C LEU A 246 4.26 44.11 21.36
N PRO A 247 4.23 44.82 22.51
CA PRO A 247 5.05 44.48 23.66
C PRO A 247 4.81 43.05 24.15
N LEU A 248 5.84 42.41 24.71
CA LEU A 248 5.74 41.07 25.30
C LEU A 248 5.01 41.16 26.64
N THR A 249 3.70 40.86 26.63
CA THR A 249 2.78 40.97 27.78
C THR A 249 2.62 39.64 28.54
N GLU A 250 1.77 39.62 29.57
CA GLU A 250 1.36 38.39 30.27
C GLU A 250 0.75 37.34 29.32
N LYS A 251 0.01 37.76 28.29
CA LYS A 251 -0.53 36.84 27.27
C LYS A 251 0.57 36.13 26.48
N TYR A 252 1.64 36.85 26.14
CA TYR A 252 2.83 36.26 25.53
C TYR A 252 3.47 35.23 26.47
N GLN A 253 3.64 35.56 27.75
CA GLN A 253 4.24 34.65 28.73
C GLN A 253 3.41 33.37 28.89
N ALA A 254 2.08 33.49 28.99
CA ALA A 254 1.19 32.34 29.07
C ALA A 254 1.28 31.43 27.83
N ALA A 255 1.32 32.02 26.62
CA ALA A 255 1.52 31.25 25.38
C ALA A 255 2.88 30.55 25.36
N LYS A 256 3.94 31.22 25.83
CA LYS A 256 5.29 30.65 25.88
C LYS A 256 5.41 29.45 26.81
N VAL A 257 4.83 29.52 28.01
CA VAL A 257 4.79 28.38 28.94
C VAL A 257 4.09 27.18 28.31
N LYS A 258 2.95 27.40 27.64
CA LYS A 258 2.19 26.33 26.98
C LYS A 258 2.96 25.69 25.82
N TYR A 259 3.71 26.48 25.07
CA TYR A 259 4.59 25.96 24.03
C TYR A 259 5.76 25.14 24.60
N GLU A 260 6.34 25.56 25.72
CA GLU A 260 7.42 24.81 26.38
C GLU A 260 6.92 23.46 26.90
N GLU A 261 5.75 23.42 27.55
CA GLU A 261 5.07 22.18 27.94
C GLU A 261 4.85 21.26 26.73
N TRP A 262 4.26 21.77 25.65
CA TRP A 262 4.03 21.00 24.43
C TRP A 262 5.33 20.53 23.76
N GLN A 263 6.38 21.36 23.78
CA GLN A 263 7.67 21.02 23.18
C GLN A 263 8.34 19.83 23.89
N ASP A 264 8.18 19.72 25.21
CA ASP A 264 8.76 18.62 26.01
C ASP A 264 8.12 17.26 25.69
N GLU A 265 6.91 17.25 25.14
CA GLU A 265 6.23 16.04 24.66
C GLU A 265 6.74 15.57 23.29
N MET A 266 7.43 16.44 22.54
CA MET A 266 7.82 16.16 21.16
C MET A 266 9.04 15.23 21.07
N LYS A 267 8.89 14.17 20.27
CA LYS A 267 10.03 13.30 19.91
C LYS A 267 11.03 14.02 18.99
N ASN A 268 12.30 13.61 19.09
CA ASN A 268 13.31 13.98 18.10
C ASN A 268 12.95 13.38 16.72
N PRO A 269 13.30 14.04 15.60
CA PRO A 269 13.08 13.48 14.27
C PRO A 269 13.71 12.11 14.13
N VAL A 270 12.91 11.11 13.75
CA VAL A 270 13.34 9.71 13.60
C VAL A 270 13.87 9.40 12.19
N PHE A 271 13.74 10.35 11.25
CA PHE A 271 14.25 10.25 9.89
C PHE A 271 14.96 11.55 9.49
N LEU A 272 15.90 11.41 8.55
CA LEU A 272 16.60 12.54 7.95
C LEU A 272 15.67 13.29 6.99
N GLY A 273 15.64 14.61 7.12
CA GLY A 273 14.82 15.49 6.29
C GLY A 273 15.47 15.85 4.95
N LEU A 274 14.79 16.72 4.20
CA LEU A 274 15.23 17.21 2.89
C LEU A 274 16.60 17.90 2.93
N MET A 275 16.94 18.52 4.07
CA MET A 275 18.21 19.25 4.25
C MET A 275 19.40 18.32 4.45
N GLN A 276 19.17 17.06 4.83
CA GLN A 276 20.20 16.07 5.16
C GLN A 276 20.46 15.08 3.99
N ASP A 277 20.23 15.50 2.74
CA ASP A 277 20.31 14.63 1.55
C ASP A 277 21.64 13.88 1.38
N LYS A 278 22.76 14.55 1.67
CA LYS A 278 24.09 13.93 1.57
C LYS A 278 24.22 12.75 2.53
N GLU A 279 23.75 12.94 3.75
CA GLU A 279 23.78 11.91 4.77
C GLU A 279 22.78 10.79 4.45
N TYR A 280 21.56 11.14 4.03
CA TYR A 280 20.58 10.16 3.60
C TYR A 280 21.08 9.32 2.42
N THR A 281 21.74 9.93 1.43
CA THR A 281 22.33 9.22 0.28
C THR A 281 23.50 8.33 0.71
N ARG A 282 24.32 8.77 1.68
CA ARG A 282 25.41 7.98 2.24
C ARG A 282 24.89 6.72 2.95
N LEU A 283 23.81 6.86 3.71
CA LEU A 283 23.16 5.74 4.43
C LEU A 283 22.35 4.83 3.50
N ASN A 284 21.85 5.35 2.38
CA ASN A 284 20.99 4.63 1.44
C ASN A 284 21.58 4.63 0.01
N PRO A 285 22.75 4.02 -0.21
CA PRO A 285 23.44 4.07 -1.51
C PRO A 285 22.60 3.47 -2.65
N ASN A 286 21.69 2.55 -2.32
CA ASN A 286 20.84 1.84 -3.28
C ASN A 286 19.48 2.50 -3.54
N ARG A 287 19.16 3.65 -2.93
CA ARG A 287 17.82 4.29 -3.00
C ARG A 287 17.30 4.63 -4.41
N PHE A 288 18.18 4.57 -5.40
CA PHE A 288 17.88 4.88 -6.80
C PHE A 288 17.82 3.64 -7.70
N ILE A 289 18.26 2.48 -7.18
CA ILE A 289 18.15 1.20 -7.86
C ILE A 289 16.68 0.81 -7.84
N MET A 290 16.11 0.64 -9.04
CA MET A 290 14.75 0.12 -9.18
C MET A 290 14.88 -1.35 -9.54
N VAL A 291 14.22 -2.22 -8.77
CA VAL A 291 14.11 -3.63 -9.11
C VAL A 291 13.49 -3.74 -10.50
N ASN A 292 14.16 -4.43 -11.41
CA ASN A 292 13.64 -4.63 -12.74
C ASN A 292 12.54 -5.70 -12.66
N PRO A 293 11.27 -5.38 -12.98
CA PRO A 293 10.17 -6.31 -12.83
C PRO A 293 10.27 -7.52 -13.76
N TYR A 294 11.17 -7.53 -14.76
CA TYR A 294 11.31 -8.64 -15.71
C TYR A 294 12.54 -9.52 -15.44
N LYS A 295 13.38 -9.15 -14.48
CA LYS A 295 14.65 -9.82 -14.17
C LYS A 295 14.71 -10.24 -12.69
N PRO A 296 15.59 -11.21 -12.36
CA PRO A 296 15.96 -11.49 -10.98
C PRO A 296 16.37 -10.22 -10.24
N ASP A 297 16.03 -10.13 -8.96
CA ASP A 297 16.48 -9.03 -8.12
C ASP A 297 17.91 -9.31 -7.65
N SER A 298 18.77 -8.29 -7.73
CA SER A 298 20.16 -8.39 -7.27
C SER A 298 20.41 -7.58 -5.99
N LEU A 299 19.34 -7.11 -5.34
CA LEU A 299 19.40 -6.38 -4.09
C LEU A 299 19.36 -7.36 -2.91
N GLU A 300 20.14 -7.03 -1.87
CA GLU A 300 20.07 -7.71 -0.58
C GLU A 300 18.65 -7.62 -0.01
N ALA A 301 18.22 -8.67 0.70
CA ALA A 301 16.93 -8.70 1.36
C ALA A 301 16.81 -7.54 2.37
N SER A 302 15.82 -6.67 2.16
CA SER A 302 15.46 -5.66 3.15
C SER A 302 14.65 -6.30 4.27
N GLU A 303 15.10 -6.19 5.51
CA GLU A 303 14.33 -6.66 6.66
C GLU A 303 13.14 -5.73 6.93
N PRO A 304 11.90 -6.26 7.01
CA PRO A 304 10.76 -5.48 7.49
C PRO A 304 10.98 -4.97 8.91
N GLU A 305 10.42 -3.80 9.24
CA GLU A 305 10.52 -3.23 10.58
C GLU A 305 10.04 -4.24 11.64
N HIS A 306 10.83 -4.45 12.71
CA HIS A 306 10.63 -5.46 13.77
C HIS A 306 10.85 -6.93 13.38
N TYR A 307 11.20 -7.25 12.13
CA TYR A 307 11.50 -8.62 11.71
C TYR A 307 12.98 -8.77 11.32
N GLU A 308 13.52 -9.97 11.46
CA GLU A 308 14.84 -10.36 10.96
C GLU A 308 14.71 -11.51 9.95
N LEU A 309 15.61 -11.55 8.97
CA LEU A 309 15.65 -12.64 8.00
C LEU A 309 16.17 -13.91 8.67
N VAL A 310 15.34 -14.94 8.79
CA VAL A 310 15.72 -16.21 9.47
C VAL A 310 16.10 -17.31 8.49
N TRP A 311 15.63 -17.23 7.24
CA TRP A 311 15.94 -18.19 6.20
C TRP A 311 15.65 -17.60 4.82
N ALA A 312 16.51 -17.90 3.84
CA ALA A 312 16.31 -17.55 2.44
C ALA A 312 16.95 -18.55 1.49
N ASP A 313 16.39 -18.64 0.29
CA ASP A 313 17.08 -19.16 -0.90
C ASP A 313 16.88 -18.16 -2.04
N GLU A 314 18.00 -17.57 -2.49
CA GLU A 314 18.07 -16.57 -3.57
C GLU A 314 18.37 -17.21 -4.94
N PHE A 315 18.57 -18.54 -4.98
CA PHE A 315 18.84 -19.29 -6.21
C PHE A 315 19.99 -18.72 -7.08
N ASP A 316 21.07 -18.27 -6.43
CA ASP A 316 22.24 -17.69 -7.12
C ASP A 316 23.21 -18.73 -7.70
N GLU A 317 23.17 -19.97 -7.21
CA GLU A 317 24.08 -21.03 -7.63
C GLU A 317 23.49 -21.87 -8.78
N ASP A 318 23.98 -21.64 -10.01
CA ASP A 318 23.62 -22.42 -11.19
C ASP A 318 23.74 -23.94 -10.96
N GLY A 319 22.70 -24.71 -11.32
CA GLY A 319 22.68 -26.16 -11.16
C GLY A 319 21.34 -26.71 -10.73
N LYS A 320 21.33 -27.56 -9.69
CA LYS A 320 20.10 -28.08 -9.07
C LYS A 320 19.75 -27.24 -7.84
N PRO A 321 18.47 -27.12 -7.47
CA PRO A 321 18.06 -26.55 -6.19
C PRO A 321 18.87 -27.14 -5.03
N ASN A 322 19.30 -26.27 -4.11
CA ASN A 322 20.19 -26.63 -3.01
C ASN A 322 19.59 -27.77 -2.18
N GLU A 323 20.27 -28.92 -2.15
CA GLU A 323 19.77 -30.12 -1.46
C GLU A 323 19.71 -29.97 0.06
N LYS A 324 20.37 -28.97 0.64
CA LYS A 324 20.20 -28.63 2.06
C LYS A 324 18.82 -28.05 2.35
N TYR A 325 18.20 -27.41 1.37
CA TYR A 325 16.94 -26.69 1.49
C TYR A 325 15.77 -27.45 0.87
N TRP A 326 16.00 -28.12 -0.25
CA TRP A 326 14.93 -28.68 -1.07
C TRP A 326 15.04 -30.20 -1.22
N SER A 327 13.90 -30.86 -1.09
CA SER A 327 13.66 -32.23 -1.55
C SER A 327 12.62 -32.22 -2.67
N TYR A 328 12.40 -33.37 -3.32
CA TYR A 328 11.55 -33.48 -4.49
C TYR A 328 10.43 -34.48 -4.27
N GLU A 329 9.28 -34.21 -4.88
CA GLU A 329 8.30 -35.27 -5.11
C GLU A 329 8.65 -36.10 -6.35
N LYS A 330 8.18 -37.35 -6.37
CA LYS A 330 8.41 -38.27 -7.47
C LYS A 330 7.16 -39.05 -7.83
N GLY A 331 6.82 -39.06 -9.12
CA GLY A 331 5.69 -39.83 -9.64
C GLY A 331 4.39 -39.04 -9.77
N PHE A 332 3.28 -39.78 -9.85
CA PHE A 332 1.93 -39.22 -9.74
C PHE A 332 1.56 -39.06 -8.28
N VAL A 333 1.39 -37.83 -7.81
CA VAL A 333 1.32 -37.54 -6.37
C VAL A 333 -0.08 -37.19 -5.91
N ARG A 334 -0.74 -36.19 -6.50
CA ARG A 334 -2.04 -35.68 -6.04
C ARG A 334 -2.94 -35.25 -7.20
N ASN A 335 -4.20 -34.95 -6.86
CA ASN A 335 -5.21 -34.29 -7.70
C ASN A 335 -5.47 -34.85 -9.11
N ASN A 336 -5.11 -36.10 -9.39
CA ASN A 336 -5.20 -36.72 -10.73
C ASN A 336 -4.47 -35.90 -11.82
N GLU A 337 -3.39 -35.23 -11.44
CA GLU A 337 -2.62 -34.39 -12.34
C GLU A 337 -1.94 -35.23 -13.44
N LEU A 338 -1.64 -34.62 -14.58
CA LEU A 338 -1.20 -35.32 -15.78
C LEU A 338 0.30 -35.60 -15.80
N GLN A 339 1.09 -34.81 -15.08
CA GLN A 339 2.54 -34.88 -15.03
C GLN A 339 3.08 -35.95 -14.08
N TRP A 340 4.25 -36.47 -14.45
CA TRP A 340 5.13 -37.20 -13.55
C TRP A 340 6.10 -36.21 -12.88
N TYR A 341 6.02 -36.09 -11.56
CA TYR A 341 6.99 -35.27 -10.84
C TYR A 341 8.37 -35.95 -10.82
N GLN A 342 9.42 -35.17 -11.09
CA GLN A 342 10.81 -35.63 -11.03
C GLN A 342 11.79 -34.46 -10.85
N PRO A 343 12.99 -34.70 -10.29
CA PRO A 343 13.96 -33.63 -10.01
C PRO A 343 14.52 -32.91 -11.25
N ASP A 344 14.65 -33.61 -12.39
CA ASP A 344 15.28 -33.08 -13.60
C ASP A 344 14.47 -31.94 -14.27
N ASN A 345 13.27 -31.66 -13.74
CA ASN A 345 12.43 -30.56 -14.15
C ASN A 345 12.60 -29.30 -13.28
N ALA A 346 13.42 -29.31 -12.24
CA ALA A 346 13.82 -28.11 -11.51
C ALA A 346 15.32 -27.87 -11.65
N LYS A 347 15.70 -26.64 -11.98
CA LYS A 347 17.09 -26.21 -12.07
C LYS A 347 17.21 -24.77 -11.62
N VAL A 348 18.38 -24.43 -11.11
CA VAL A 348 18.77 -23.05 -10.83
C VAL A 348 19.61 -22.56 -12.01
N LYS A 349 19.29 -21.39 -12.56
CA LYS A 349 20.05 -20.77 -13.63
C LYS A 349 19.87 -19.25 -13.65
N GLU A 350 20.98 -18.52 -13.70
CA GLU A 350 21.01 -17.04 -13.83
C GLU A 350 20.18 -16.35 -12.72
N GLY A 351 20.32 -16.80 -11.47
CA GLY A 351 19.60 -16.24 -10.32
C GLY A 351 18.13 -16.65 -10.22
N LEU A 352 17.72 -17.74 -10.89
CA LEU A 352 16.34 -18.22 -10.88
C LEU A 352 16.26 -19.71 -10.64
N LEU A 353 15.36 -20.11 -9.74
CA LEU A 353 14.74 -21.42 -9.81
C LEU A 353 13.79 -21.46 -11.01
N ILE A 354 13.99 -22.44 -11.90
CA ILE A 354 13.13 -22.71 -13.04
C ILE A 354 12.53 -24.10 -12.87
N ILE A 355 11.23 -24.15 -12.61
CA ILE A 355 10.43 -25.38 -12.67
C ILE A 355 9.82 -25.48 -14.07
N GLU A 356 10.26 -26.46 -14.85
CA GLU A 356 9.92 -26.64 -16.25
C GLU A 356 8.92 -27.79 -16.44
N GLY A 357 7.73 -27.47 -16.92
CA GLY A 357 6.78 -28.45 -17.43
C GLY A 357 7.18 -28.89 -18.84
N LYS A 358 7.19 -30.19 -19.12
CA LYS A 358 7.52 -30.74 -20.44
C LYS A 358 6.46 -31.72 -20.93
N ARG A 359 6.28 -31.77 -22.25
CA ARG A 359 5.55 -32.85 -22.93
C ARG A 359 6.54 -33.92 -23.32
N GLU A 360 6.60 -34.98 -22.51
CA GLU A 360 7.50 -36.11 -22.76
C GLU A 360 6.93 -37.41 -22.19
N LYS A 361 7.39 -38.53 -22.74
CA LYS A 361 6.91 -39.86 -22.37
C LYS A 361 7.84 -40.50 -21.36
N VAL A 362 7.43 -40.53 -20.09
CA VAL A 362 8.19 -41.19 -19.01
C VAL A 362 7.48 -42.45 -18.54
N LYS A 363 8.26 -43.51 -18.29
CA LYS A 363 7.74 -44.77 -17.75
C LYS A 363 7.31 -44.56 -16.30
N ASN A 364 6.07 -44.93 -15.98
CA ASN A 364 5.63 -45.00 -14.59
C ASN A 364 6.29 -46.22 -13.92
N THR A 365 7.24 -45.97 -13.01
CA THR A 365 7.95 -47.03 -12.28
C THR A 365 7.07 -47.76 -11.26
N PHE A 366 5.91 -47.20 -10.92
CA PHE A 366 4.92 -47.79 -10.01
C PHE A 366 3.75 -48.44 -10.76
N TYR A 367 3.86 -48.64 -12.07
CA TYR A 367 2.79 -49.21 -12.88
C TYR A 367 2.45 -50.65 -12.47
N GLU A 368 1.17 -50.90 -12.24
CA GLU A 368 0.59 -52.20 -11.94
C GLU A 368 -0.57 -52.47 -12.91
N LYS A 369 -0.44 -53.53 -13.72
CA LYS A 369 -1.46 -53.90 -14.70
C LYS A 369 -2.78 -54.22 -13.99
N GLY A 370 -3.85 -53.51 -14.34
CA GLY A 370 -5.19 -53.71 -13.77
C GLY A 370 -5.42 -53.04 -12.41
N SER A 371 -4.50 -52.21 -11.91
CA SER A 371 -4.70 -51.47 -10.67
C SER A 371 -5.83 -50.44 -10.80
N ASN A 372 -6.66 -50.31 -9.78
CA ASN A 372 -7.67 -49.23 -9.69
C ASN A 372 -7.08 -47.93 -9.12
N ASN A 373 -5.83 -47.95 -8.63
CA ASN A 373 -5.15 -46.74 -8.17
C ASN A 373 -4.64 -45.95 -9.37
N TRP A 374 -5.16 -44.74 -9.57
CA TRP A 374 -4.81 -43.87 -10.70
C TRP A 374 -3.31 -43.57 -10.81
N ARG A 375 -2.58 -43.59 -9.69
CA ARG A 375 -1.12 -43.41 -9.66
C ARG A 375 -0.36 -44.59 -10.26
N LYS A 376 -0.99 -45.77 -10.31
CA LYS A 376 -0.38 -47.03 -10.75
C LYS A 376 -1.00 -47.60 -12.01
N ASN A 377 -2.16 -47.10 -12.45
CA ASN A 377 -2.88 -47.67 -13.58
C ASN A 377 -2.42 -47.13 -14.95
N ARG A 378 -1.62 -46.06 -14.96
CA ARG A 378 -1.01 -45.46 -16.16
C ARG A 378 0.38 -46.04 -16.39
N LYS A 379 0.62 -46.72 -17.53
CA LYS A 379 1.95 -47.26 -17.87
C LYS A 379 2.99 -46.18 -18.16
N TYR A 380 2.54 -45.04 -18.67
CA TYR A 380 3.39 -43.89 -19.00
C TYR A 380 2.72 -42.59 -18.56
N ALA A 381 3.54 -41.62 -18.17
CA ALA A 381 3.14 -40.21 -18.12
C ALA A 381 3.38 -39.57 -19.49
N ALA A 382 2.54 -38.59 -19.84
CA ALA A 382 2.65 -37.81 -21.08
C ALA A 382 3.27 -36.43 -20.85
N TYR A 383 3.46 -36.06 -19.58
CA TYR A 383 4.05 -34.82 -19.15
C TYR A 383 4.95 -35.07 -17.95
N THR A 384 5.91 -34.19 -17.73
CA THR A 384 6.76 -34.16 -16.53
C THR A 384 6.81 -32.74 -15.98
N SER A 385 7.09 -32.63 -14.69
CA SER A 385 7.32 -31.36 -13.99
C SER A 385 8.07 -31.62 -12.68
N ALA A 386 8.25 -30.60 -11.84
CA ALA A 386 8.77 -30.74 -10.50
C ALA A 386 7.83 -30.15 -9.43
N CYS A 387 7.92 -30.74 -8.24
CA CYS A 387 7.49 -30.16 -6.98
C CYS A 387 8.69 -30.26 -6.05
N ILE A 388 9.17 -29.11 -5.57
CA ILE A 388 10.20 -29.04 -4.54
C ILE A 388 9.57 -28.66 -3.21
N LYS A 389 10.16 -29.14 -2.11
CA LYS A 389 9.63 -28.91 -0.77
C LYS A 389 10.73 -28.87 0.29
N THR A 390 10.53 -28.06 1.32
CA THR A 390 11.46 -27.92 2.45
C THR A 390 11.21 -28.93 3.58
N VAL A 391 10.34 -29.92 3.38
CA VAL A 391 10.05 -30.96 4.39
C VAL A 391 11.34 -31.58 4.94
N ASP A 392 11.39 -31.77 6.26
CA ASP A 392 12.55 -32.27 7.02
C ASP A 392 13.84 -31.42 6.91
N LYS A 393 13.78 -30.24 6.28
CA LYS A 393 14.93 -29.34 6.05
C LYS A 393 14.72 -27.97 6.66
N PHE A 394 13.55 -27.37 6.42
CA PHE A 394 13.16 -26.08 6.95
C PHE A 394 11.65 -26.00 7.14
N SER A 395 11.24 -25.49 8.29
CA SER A 395 9.86 -25.14 8.60
C SER A 395 9.87 -23.94 9.55
N PHE A 396 8.84 -23.11 9.50
CA PHE A 396 8.72 -21.93 10.35
C PHE A 396 7.30 -21.82 10.90
N GLN A 397 7.16 -21.12 12.02
CA GLN A 397 5.87 -20.78 12.62
C GLN A 397 5.83 -19.27 12.84
N TYR A 398 4.80 -18.62 12.27
CA TYR A 398 4.63 -17.17 12.26
C TYR A 398 5.77 -16.42 11.56
N GLY A 399 5.49 -15.17 11.19
CA GLY A 399 6.42 -14.32 10.49
C GLY A 399 5.87 -13.82 9.15
N ILE A 400 6.79 -13.42 8.28
CA ILE A 400 6.51 -13.00 6.92
C ILE A 400 7.23 -13.96 5.98
N MET A 401 6.51 -14.56 5.03
CA MET A 401 7.11 -15.32 3.94
C MET A 401 6.89 -14.57 2.64
N GLU A 402 7.96 -14.26 1.94
CA GLU A 402 7.94 -13.63 0.62
C GLU A 402 8.50 -14.58 -0.42
N VAL A 403 7.77 -14.71 -1.52
CA VAL A 403 8.23 -15.42 -2.71
C VAL A 403 8.10 -14.47 -3.88
N ARG A 404 9.23 -14.13 -4.51
CA ARG A 404 9.21 -13.36 -5.75
C ARG A 404 9.24 -14.31 -6.92
N ALA A 405 8.18 -14.36 -7.71
CA ALA A 405 8.04 -15.32 -8.78
C ALA A 405 7.18 -14.81 -9.93
N ARG A 406 7.37 -15.36 -11.13
CA ARG A 406 6.43 -15.23 -12.24
C ARG A 406 5.92 -16.59 -12.67
N ILE A 407 4.63 -16.63 -12.99
CA ILE A 407 3.89 -17.86 -13.27
C ILE A 407 3.51 -17.95 -14.75
N ASP A 408 3.40 -19.18 -15.28
CA ASP A 408 2.83 -19.43 -16.60
C ASP A 408 1.31 -19.62 -16.48
N THR A 409 0.57 -18.80 -17.21
CA THR A 409 -0.89 -18.73 -17.23
C THR A 409 -1.51 -19.46 -18.44
N SER A 410 -0.71 -20.24 -19.17
CA SER A 410 -1.19 -21.00 -20.32
C SER A 410 -2.20 -22.05 -19.91
N MET A 411 -3.03 -22.49 -20.87
CA MET A 411 -3.99 -23.55 -20.64
C MET A 411 -3.29 -24.83 -20.14
N GLY A 412 -3.86 -25.44 -19.11
CA GLY A 412 -3.34 -26.65 -18.49
C GLY A 412 -2.24 -26.43 -17.45
N MET A 413 -1.77 -25.20 -17.22
CA MET A 413 -0.78 -24.91 -16.17
C MET A 413 -1.46 -24.68 -14.81
N TRP A 414 -0.82 -25.18 -13.75
CA TRP A 414 -1.23 -24.97 -12.36
C TRP A 414 0.00 -24.79 -11.45
N PRO A 415 0.66 -23.62 -11.48
CA PRO A 415 1.70 -23.27 -10.52
C PRO A 415 1.10 -22.98 -9.14
N ALA A 416 1.87 -23.30 -8.10
CA ALA A 416 1.47 -23.08 -6.72
C ALA A 416 2.67 -22.76 -5.81
N ILE A 417 2.44 -21.84 -4.86
CA ILE A 417 3.25 -21.56 -3.68
C ILE A 417 2.37 -21.85 -2.47
N TRP A 418 2.77 -22.81 -1.65
CA TRP A 418 1.90 -23.28 -0.57
C TRP A 418 2.70 -23.90 0.57
N THR A 419 2.07 -23.98 1.73
CA THR A 419 2.67 -24.52 2.95
C THR A 419 1.77 -25.58 3.58
N LEU A 420 2.39 -26.54 4.27
CA LEU A 420 1.70 -27.61 4.99
C LEU A 420 2.27 -27.77 6.41
N GLY A 421 1.40 -28.04 7.38
CA GLY A 421 1.84 -28.33 8.75
C GLY A 421 2.62 -29.63 8.87
N VAL A 422 3.58 -29.62 9.81
CA VAL A 422 4.50 -30.75 10.07
C VAL A 422 3.88 -31.85 10.92
N HIS A 423 2.75 -31.60 11.59
CA HIS A 423 2.04 -32.59 12.38
C HIS A 423 0.63 -32.84 11.85
N LYS A 424 0.17 -34.10 12.03
CA LYS A 424 -1.14 -34.64 11.63
C LYS A 424 -1.26 -34.95 10.13
N PRO A 425 -2.22 -35.78 9.71
CA PRO A 425 -2.53 -35.97 8.29
C PRO A 425 -3.37 -34.79 7.75
N TRP A 426 -3.28 -34.58 6.45
CA TRP A 426 -4.18 -33.66 5.75
C TRP A 426 -5.65 -34.10 5.86
N PRO A 427 -6.62 -33.17 6.06
CA PRO A 427 -6.45 -31.71 6.13
C PRO A 427 -6.16 -31.17 7.55
N ALA A 428 -6.05 -32.04 8.56
CA ALA A 428 -5.88 -31.64 9.96
C ALA A 428 -4.49 -31.04 10.27
N ASN A 429 -3.53 -31.13 9.33
CA ASN A 429 -2.24 -30.45 9.45
C ASN A 429 -2.26 -29.01 8.95
N GLY A 430 -3.33 -28.57 8.28
CA GLY A 430 -3.41 -27.23 7.73
C GLY A 430 -2.64 -27.09 6.42
N GLU A 431 -3.25 -26.35 5.51
CA GLU A 431 -2.70 -25.96 4.22
C GLU A 431 -2.90 -24.47 4.04
N VAL A 432 -1.87 -23.76 3.58
CA VAL A 432 -2.00 -22.37 3.13
C VAL A 432 -1.54 -22.30 1.68
N ASP A 433 -2.47 -21.99 0.80
CA ASP A 433 -2.18 -21.67 -0.59
C ASP A 433 -1.90 -20.17 -0.67
N GLN A 434 -0.63 -19.79 -0.50
CA GLN A 434 -0.24 -18.39 -0.68
C GLN A 434 -0.53 -17.92 -2.11
N MET A 435 -0.34 -18.81 -3.07
CA MET A 435 -0.71 -18.62 -4.46
C MET A 435 -1.04 -19.95 -5.10
N GLU A 436 -2.21 -20.04 -5.73
CA GLU A 436 -2.44 -20.98 -6.83
C GLU A 436 -2.94 -20.24 -8.07
N TYR A 437 -2.66 -20.80 -9.23
CA TYR A 437 -3.30 -20.41 -10.47
C TYR A 437 -3.96 -21.62 -11.14
N TYR A 438 -5.27 -21.57 -11.39
CA TYR A 438 -5.94 -22.60 -12.18
C TYR A 438 -7.28 -22.10 -12.76
N ARG A 439 -7.97 -23.00 -13.49
CA ARG A 439 -9.27 -22.71 -14.10
C ARG A 439 -10.43 -23.07 -13.15
N HIS A 440 -11.18 -22.07 -12.70
CA HIS A 440 -12.41 -22.28 -11.95
C HIS A 440 -13.61 -21.98 -12.84
N ASN A 441 -14.46 -22.98 -13.10
CA ASN A 441 -15.57 -22.88 -14.06
C ASN A 441 -15.14 -22.37 -15.45
N GLY A 442 -13.95 -22.79 -15.90
CA GLY A 442 -13.38 -22.40 -17.20
C GLY A 442 -12.62 -21.07 -17.20
N GLU A 443 -12.76 -20.24 -16.17
CA GLU A 443 -12.10 -18.94 -16.05
C GLU A 443 -10.73 -19.06 -15.36
N ALA A 444 -9.71 -18.36 -15.85
CA ALA A 444 -8.40 -18.26 -15.19
C ALA A 444 -8.51 -17.45 -13.89
N LYS A 445 -8.06 -18.02 -12.78
CA LYS A 445 -8.07 -17.35 -11.48
C LYS A 445 -6.74 -17.45 -10.76
N ILE A 446 -6.41 -16.40 -10.02
CA ILE A 446 -5.44 -16.41 -8.94
C ILE A 446 -6.20 -16.73 -7.66
N LEU A 447 -5.65 -17.63 -6.85
CA LEU A 447 -6.25 -18.05 -5.59
C LEU A 447 -5.30 -17.85 -4.42
N ALA A 448 -5.89 -17.55 -3.28
CA ALA A 448 -5.24 -17.41 -1.99
C ALA A 448 -6.15 -18.05 -0.93
N ASN A 449 -5.76 -19.22 -0.41
CA ASN A 449 -6.65 -20.06 0.39
C ASN A 449 -5.98 -20.58 1.66
N ALA A 450 -6.80 -21.01 2.61
CA ALA A 450 -6.37 -21.88 3.70
C ALA A 450 -7.34 -23.06 3.87
N ALA A 451 -6.81 -24.25 4.17
CA ALA A 451 -7.61 -25.44 4.43
C ALA A 451 -7.27 -26.08 5.78
N TRP A 452 -8.30 -26.59 6.46
CA TRP A 452 -8.16 -27.34 7.71
C TRP A 452 -9.22 -28.43 7.85
N ALA A 453 -9.11 -29.29 8.86
CA ALA A 453 -10.14 -30.28 9.13
C ALA A 453 -11.35 -29.64 9.82
N SER A 454 -12.51 -29.75 9.19
CA SER A 454 -13.80 -29.48 9.84
C SER A 454 -14.05 -30.43 11.02
N GLN A 455 -15.08 -30.11 11.81
CA GLN A 455 -15.59 -30.96 12.89
C GLN A 455 -15.98 -32.39 12.43
N ARG A 456 -16.19 -32.60 11.12
CA ARG A 456 -16.48 -33.92 10.51
C ARG A 456 -15.27 -34.56 9.84
N GLY A 457 -14.06 -34.02 10.05
CA GLY A 457 -12.82 -34.50 9.44
C GLY A 457 -12.66 -34.23 7.94
N ARG A 458 -13.58 -33.49 7.32
CA ARG A 458 -13.49 -33.06 5.90
C ARG A 458 -12.76 -31.72 5.79
N ALA A 459 -12.10 -31.45 4.67
CA ALA A 459 -11.48 -30.15 4.43
C ALA A 459 -12.53 -29.02 4.46
N LYS A 460 -12.33 -28.06 5.36
CA LYS A 460 -12.98 -26.74 5.35
C LYS A 460 -11.99 -25.77 4.72
N TRP A 461 -12.50 -24.89 3.88
CA TRP A 461 -11.72 -23.94 3.11
C TRP A 461 -12.16 -22.51 3.44
N ASP A 462 -11.17 -21.66 3.64
CA ASP A 462 -11.28 -20.22 3.44
C ASP A 462 -10.61 -19.94 2.08
N SER A 463 -11.26 -19.23 1.17
CA SER A 463 -10.81 -19.17 -0.22
C SER A 463 -11.19 -17.90 -0.93
N GLU A 464 -10.20 -17.27 -1.54
CA GLU A 464 -10.39 -16.19 -2.50
C GLU A 464 -10.03 -16.62 -3.92
N LYS A 465 -10.84 -16.18 -4.90
CA LYS A 465 -10.73 -16.61 -6.30
C LYS A 465 -10.92 -15.44 -7.25
N ILE A 466 -9.83 -14.76 -7.56
CA ILE A 466 -9.83 -13.51 -8.30
C ILE A 466 -9.55 -13.79 -9.78
N PRO A 467 -10.39 -13.33 -10.72
CA PRO A 467 -10.12 -13.48 -12.15
C PRO A 467 -8.77 -12.89 -12.55
N LEU A 468 -7.99 -13.64 -13.35
CA LEU A 468 -6.69 -13.17 -13.86
C LEU A 468 -6.84 -11.84 -14.62
N SER A 469 -7.99 -11.62 -15.27
CA SER A 469 -8.29 -10.38 -16.00
C SER A 469 -8.24 -9.15 -15.11
N GLU A 470 -8.52 -9.24 -13.81
CA GLU A 470 -8.41 -8.09 -12.91
C GLU A 470 -6.98 -7.57 -12.80
N PHE A 471 -6.00 -8.45 -12.93
CA PHE A 471 -4.58 -8.10 -12.90
C PHE A 471 -4.11 -7.66 -14.29
N VAL A 472 -4.42 -8.43 -15.33
CA VAL A 472 -3.98 -8.14 -16.71
C VAL A 472 -4.60 -6.84 -17.25
N ASN A 473 -5.84 -6.51 -16.88
CA ASN A 473 -6.46 -5.24 -17.28
C ASN A 473 -5.81 -4.02 -16.61
N LYS A 474 -5.32 -4.18 -15.37
CA LYS A 474 -4.54 -3.14 -14.67
C LYS A 474 -3.12 -3.03 -15.25
N GLN A 475 -2.55 -4.15 -15.67
CA GLN A 475 -1.17 -4.26 -16.14
C GLN A 475 -1.06 -5.24 -17.33
N PRO A 476 -1.12 -4.76 -18.59
CA PRO A 476 -1.18 -5.65 -19.77
C PRO A 476 0.02 -6.58 -19.96
N ASP A 477 1.15 -6.28 -19.33
CA ASP A 477 2.37 -7.09 -19.35
C ASP A 477 2.54 -7.98 -18.10
N TRP A 478 1.50 -8.12 -17.27
CA TRP A 478 1.54 -8.82 -15.97
C TRP A 478 2.26 -10.18 -16.04
N GLU A 479 1.88 -11.04 -17.00
CA GLU A 479 2.45 -12.39 -17.15
C GLU A 479 3.98 -12.42 -17.42
N ARG A 480 4.56 -11.30 -17.84
CA ARG A 480 6.01 -11.20 -18.09
C ARG A 480 6.79 -10.77 -16.86
N ARG A 481 6.12 -10.28 -15.82
CA ARG A 481 6.72 -9.65 -14.65
C ARG A 481 6.85 -10.66 -13.51
N PHE A 482 7.88 -10.48 -12.70
CA PHE A 482 7.95 -11.06 -11.37
C PHE A 482 7.01 -10.31 -10.44
N HIS A 483 6.32 -11.09 -9.63
CA HIS A 483 5.41 -10.64 -8.61
C HIS A 483 5.88 -11.08 -7.23
N VAL A 484 5.64 -10.26 -6.21
CA VAL A 484 5.89 -10.60 -4.81
C VAL A 484 4.60 -11.16 -4.23
N TRP A 485 4.66 -12.45 -3.92
CA TRP A 485 3.65 -13.16 -3.15
C TRP A 485 4.09 -13.09 -1.69
N LYS A 486 3.24 -12.53 -0.80
CA LYS A 486 3.58 -12.33 0.61
C LYS A 486 2.53 -12.96 1.53
N MET A 487 2.98 -13.72 2.52
CA MET A 487 2.17 -14.24 3.60
C MET A 487 2.62 -13.57 4.90
N HIS A 488 1.72 -12.85 5.55
CA HIS A 488 1.93 -12.34 6.91
C HIS A 488 1.13 -13.20 7.89
N TRP A 489 1.83 -13.94 8.73
CA TRP A 489 1.23 -14.94 9.61
C TRP A 489 1.57 -14.62 11.06
N THR A 490 0.54 -14.45 11.87
CA THR A 490 0.61 -14.24 13.32
C THR A 490 -0.15 -15.36 14.04
N GLU A 491 -0.22 -15.30 15.36
CA GLU A 491 -1.08 -16.21 16.12
C GLU A 491 -2.58 -15.98 15.87
N ASP A 492 -2.95 -14.76 15.45
CA ASP A 492 -4.36 -14.36 15.28
C ASP A 492 -4.84 -14.55 13.84
N PHE A 493 -3.97 -14.34 12.84
CA PHE A 493 -4.38 -14.31 11.44
C PHE A 493 -3.30 -14.83 10.47
N ILE A 494 -3.75 -15.17 9.26
CA ILE A 494 -2.91 -15.27 8.07
C ILE A 494 -3.43 -14.29 7.03
N ARG A 495 -2.59 -13.39 6.54
CA ARG A 495 -2.90 -12.46 5.44
C ARG A 495 -2.06 -12.78 4.23
N LEU A 496 -2.71 -12.93 3.09
CA LEU A 496 -2.09 -13.31 1.82
C LEU A 496 -2.17 -12.13 0.85
N TYR A 497 -1.02 -11.74 0.30
CA TYR A 497 -0.88 -10.58 -0.58
C TYR A 497 -0.21 -10.97 -1.90
N LEU A 498 -0.58 -10.23 -2.95
CA LEU A 498 0.10 -10.17 -4.24
C LEU A 498 0.37 -8.71 -4.54
N ASP A 499 1.61 -8.31 -4.81
CA ASP A 499 1.82 -6.90 -5.15
C ASP A 499 1.84 -5.98 -3.93
N ASP A 500 1.56 -6.43 -2.69
CA ASP A 500 1.01 -5.62 -1.57
C ASP A 500 -0.52 -5.38 -1.64
N GLU A 501 -1.23 -5.94 -2.63
CA GLU A 501 -2.69 -6.02 -2.59
C GLU A 501 -3.09 -7.20 -1.69
N LEU A 502 -3.87 -6.96 -0.63
CA LEU A 502 -4.42 -8.01 0.22
C LEU A 502 -5.42 -8.83 -0.59
N LEU A 503 -5.15 -10.12 -0.76
CA LEU A 503 -6.03 -11.05 -1.46
C LEU A 503 -7.00 -11.74 -0.51
N ASN A 504 -6.50 -12.23 0.63
CA ASN A 504 -7.31 -12.94 1.64
C ASN A 504 -6.76 -12.72 3.06
N GLU A 505 -7.65 -12.71 4.05
CA GLU A 505 -7.35 -12.67 5.49
C GLU A 505 -8.11 -13.78 6.21
N ILE A 506 -7.37 -14.70 6.81
CA ILE A 506 -7.90 -15.85 7.53
C ILE A 506 -7.80 -15.59 9.02
N ASP A 507 -8.95 -15.53 9.70
CA ASP A 507 -9.06 -15.45 11.16
C ASP A 507 -8.78 -16.82 11.78
N LEU A 508 -7.65 -16.96 12.49
CA LEU A 508 -7.23 -18.22 13.08
C LEU A 508 -8.08 -18.63 14.28
N SER A 509 -8.89 -17.76 14.87
CA SER A 509 -9.85 -18.18 15.90
C SER A 509 -10.91 -19.16 15.35
N GLN A 510 -11.11 -19.19 14.03
CA GLN A 510 -12.13 -19.99 13.35
C GLN A 510 -11.60 -21.31 12.75
N THR A 511 -10.29 -21.54 12.83
CA THR A 511 -9.61 -22.64 12.13
C THR A 511 -9.41 -23.90 12.99
N ILE A 512 -10.32 -24.14 13.93
CA ILE A 512 -10.22 -25.21 14.92
C ILE A 512 -10.63 -26.58 14.33
N ASN A 513 -9.74 -27.55 14.44
CA ASN A 513 -9.98 -28.95 14.11
C ASN A 513 -10.97 -29.62 15.09
N ALA A 514 -11.49 -30.80 14.74
CA ALA A 514 -12.43 -31.55 15.57
C ALA A 514 -11.91 -31.91 16.98
N ASP A 515 -10.58 -32.04 17.13
CA ASP A 515 -9.92 -32.33 18.40
C ASP A 515 -9.52 -31.08 19.20
N GLY A 516 -9.96 -29.90 18.78
CA GLY A 516 -9.67 -28.63 19.45
C GLY A 516 -8.33 -28.00 19.07
N SER A 517 -7.48 -28.69 18.30
CA SER A 517 -6.22 -28.10 17.82
C SER A 517 -6.44 -27.07 16.70
N ASN A 518 -5.56 -26.08 16.61
CA ASN A 518 -5.46 -25.19 15.46
C ASN A 518 -4.26 -25.62 14.58
N PRO A 519 -4.48 -25.99 13.30
CA PRO A 519 -3.40 -26.46 12.44
C PRO A 519 -2.45 -25.35 11.97
N PHE A 520 -2.79 -24.08 12.21
CA PHE A 520 -1.96 -22.92 11.93
C PHE A 520 -1.26 -22.37 13.19
N HIS A 521 -1.30 -23.12 14.30
CA HIS A 521 -0.49 -22.85 15.50
C HIS A 521 0.64 -23.88 15.66
N GLN A 522 1.22 -24.28 14.53
CA GLN A 522 2.37 -25.18 14.43
C GLN A 522 3.24 -24.74 13.25
N ALA A 523 4.48 -25.23 13.19
CA ALA A 523 5.36 -24.96 12.06
C ALA A 523 4.82 -25.57 10.75
N GLN A 524 5.07 -24.87 9.65
CA GLN A 524 4.76 -25.35 8.29
C GLN A 524 6.01 -25.36 7.42
N TYR A 525 6.07 -26.31 6.48
CA TYR A 525 7.11 -26.38 5.45
C TYR A 525 6.57 -25.88 4.11
N ILE A 526 7.48 -25.44 3.24
CA ILE A 526 7.17 -24.75 1.98
C ILE A 526 7.20 -25.75 0.82
N LEU A 527 6.29 -25.58 -0.13
CA LEU A 527 6.24 -26.31 -1.39
C LEU A 527 6.11 -25.32 -2.57
N LEU A 528 6.87 -25.61 -3.63
CA LEU A 528 6.80 -24.91 -4.91
C LEU A 528 6.59 -25.94 -6.01
N ASN A 529 5.55 -25.81 -6.83
CA ASN A 529 5.30 -26.74 -7.93
C ASN A 529 4.67 -26.12 -9.16
N LEU A 530 4.83 -26.82 -10.27
CA LEU A 530 4.05 -26.61 -11.50
C LEU A 530 3.29 -27.89 -11.84
N ALA A 531 2.01 -27.96 -11.48
CA ALA A 531 1.13 -29.03 -11.90
C ALA A 531 0.64 -28.80 -13.34
N ILE A 532 0.25 -29.89 -14.02
CA ILE A 532 -0.20 -29.88 -15.42
C ILE A 532 -1.52 -30.66 -15.52
N GLY A 533 -2.53 -30.04 -16.12
CA GLY A 533 -3.85 -30.64 -16.28
C GLY A 533 -4.75 -30.47 -15.06
N ALA A 534 -5.76 -31.35 -14.94
CA ALA A 534 -6.76 -31.31 -13.88
C ALA A 534 -7.39 -29.91 -13.74
N ARG A 535 -7.21 -29.24 -12.60
CA ARG A 535 -7.75 -27.88 -12.39
C ARG A 535 -7.11 -26.85 -13.32
N GLY A 536 -5.88 -27.07 -13.78
CA GLY A 536 -5.21 -26.19 -14.74
C GLY A 536 -5.88 -26.13 -16.13
N GLY A 537 -6.78 -27.07 -16.45
CA GLY A 537 -7.42 -27.19 -17.78
C GLY A 537 -6.73 -28.20 -18.70
N ASP A 538 -7.09 -28.23 -19.98
CA ASP A 538 -6.53 -29.20 -20.95
C ASP A 538 -5.25 -28.67 -21.64
N PRO A 539 -4.06 -29.24 -21.36
CA PRO A 539 -2.81 -28.82 -21.97
C PRO A 539 -2.59 -29.36 -23.39
N SER A 540 -3.53 -30.06 -24.02
CA SER A 540 -3.28 -30.75 -25.30
C SER A 540 -2.80 -29.80 -26.41
N GLN A 541 -3.33 -28.57 -26.44
CA GLN A 541 -2.97 -27.53 -27.41
C GLN A 541 -1.85 -26.61 -26.93
N THR A 542 -1.37 -26.78 -25.70
CA THR A 542 -0.30 -25.96 -25.14
C THR A 542 1.05 -26.41 -25.72
N ILE A 543 1.80 -25.42 -26.24
CA ILE A 543 3.18 -25.60 -26.69
C ILE A 543 4.07 -25.74 -25.46
N PHE A 544 4.97 -26.72 -25.43
CA PHE A 544 5.91 -26.96 -24.34
C PHE A 544 7.36 -26.73 -24.82
N PRO A 545 8.32 -26.42 -23.92
CA PRO A 545 8.19 -26.37 -22.45
C PRO A 545 7.45 -25.13 -21.92
N ARG A 546 6.99 -25.22 -20.67
CA ARG A 546 6.38 -24.13 -19.90
C ARG A 546 7.13 -23.94 -18.59
N LYS A 547 7.21 -22.71 -18.08
CA LYS A 547 8.10 -22.39 -16.96
C LYS A 547 7.38 -21.67 -15.84
N TYR A 548 7.66 -22.10 -14.63
CA TYR A 548 7.41 -21.36 -13.40
C TYR A 548 8.77 -20.92 -12.87
N GLU A 549 8.98 -19.60 -12.76
CA GLU A 549 10.29 -19.02 -12.40
C GLU A 549 10.19 -18.31 -11.06
N VAL A 550 11.08 -18.66 -10.13
CA VAL A 550 11.16 -18.09 -8.78
C VAL A 550 12.53 -17.44 -8.61
N ASP A 551 12.50 -16.19 -8.19
CA ASP A 551 13.67 -15.34 -7.92
C ASP A 551 14.21 -15.60 -6.52
N TYR A 552 13.36 -15.52 -5.50
CA TYR A 552 13.75 -15.87 -4.14
C TYR A 552 12.57 -16.43 -3.33
N VAL A 553 12.92 -17.11 -2.24
CA VAL A 553 12.03 -17.38 -1.10
C VAL A 553 12.72 -16.82 0.14
N ARG A 554 12.04 -15.95 0.89
CA ARG A 554 12.54 -15.33 2.12
C ARG A 554 11.54 -15.51 3.24
N VAL A 555 12.04 -15.84 4.43
CA VAL A 555 11.24 -15.95 5.65
C VAL A 555 11.84 -15.05 6.73
N PHE A 556 10.99 -14.19 7.27
CA PHE A 556 11.32 -13.24 8.32
C PHE A 556 10.51 -13.53 9.59
N GLN A 557 11.11 -13.42 10.77
CA GLN A 557 10.42 -13.56 12.05
C GLN A 557 10.68 -12.36 12.96
N LYS A 558 9.80 -12.12 13.94
CA LYS A 558 9.94 -10.99 14.87
C LYS A 558 11.28 -11.09 15.63
N LYS A 559 11.97 -9.96 15.75
CA LYS A 559 13.22 -9.85 16.54
C LYS A 559 12.95 -10.24 17.99
N ILE A 560 13.89 -10.97 18.60
CA ILE A 560 13.76 -11.53 19.96
C ILE A 560 13.55 -10.45 21.04
N SER A 561 13.93 -9.19 20.77
CA SER A 561 13.75 -8.06 21.70
C SER A 561 12.30 -7.62 21.92
N ASP A 562 11.37 -8.07 21.08
CA ASP A 562 9.98 -7.56 21.03
C ASP A 562 8.95 -8.62 21.49
N LYS A 563 9.39 -9.63 22.28
CA LYS A 563 8.53 -10.67 22.88
C LYS A 563 8.06 -10.34 24.30
#